data_AF-A0ABD3NMT7-F1
#
_entry.id   AF-A0ABD3NMT7-F1
#
_cell.length_a   1.000
_cell.length_b   1.000
_cell.length_c   1.000
_cell.angle_alpha   90.00
_cell.angle_beta   90.00
_cell.angle_gamma   90.00
#
_symmetry.space_group_name_H-M   'P 1'
#
loop_
_entity.id
_entity.type
_entity.pdbx_description
1 polymer ?
#
loop_
_entity_poly.entity_id
_entity_poly.type
_entity_poly.pdbx_seq_one_letter_code
_entity_poly.pdbx_strand_id
1 'polypeptide(L)'
;MSGPTQRTSIELYRDLLRLIHHIAPGTSPKSLALRTLVRSEFDKSKSLSPSSPSDAIKIESLKANAVRALSNYMLYEGGIQDRGRGGKLGKAMDSFHRRSLDGMNDKSDGLQHSQRQQQQQSQQQQQQSGSEDDGRRRQHDEDHSDATKSSRES
;
A
#
# COMPACT_ATOMS: atom_id res chain seq x y z
N MET A 1 31.52 -5.08 14.48
CA MET A 1 31.00 -3.97 13.66
C MET A 1 29.58 -4.34 13.24
N SER A 2 28.55 -3.79 13.90
CA SER A 2 27.15 -4.08 13.55
C SER A 2 26.82 -3.52 12.17
N GLY A 3 26.30 -4.37 11.28
CA GLY A 3 25.80 -3.93 9.97
C GLY A 3 24.59 -2.99 10.10
N PRO A 4 24.21 -2.24 9.05
CA PRO A 4 23.06 -1.34 9.06
C PRO A 4 21.72 -2.02 9.43
N THR A 5 21.63 -3.35 9.27
CA THR A 5 20.50 -4.20 9.64
C THR A 5 20.48 -4.62 11.12
N GLN A 6 21.53 -4.35 11.89
CA GLN A 6 21.64 -4.75 13.30
C GLN A 6 21.31 -3.60 14.28
N ARG A 7 20.73 -2.49 13.80
CA ARG A 7 20.36 -1.38 14.68
C ARG A 7 19.23 -1.77 15.63
N THR A 8 19.40 -1.43 16.89
CA THR A 8 18.36 -1.54 17.89
C THR A 8 17.25 -0.51 17.65
N SER A 9 16.05 -0.77 18.19
CA SER A 9 14.92 0.16 18.08
C SER A 9 15.24 1.54 18.67
N ILE A 10 16.04 1.58 19.75
CA ILE A 10 16.47 2.83 20.40
C ILE A 10 17.40 3.64 19.50
N GLU A 11 18.36 2.98 18.83
CA GLU A 11 19.26 3.64 17.89
C GLU A 11 18.48 4.22 16.71
N LEU A 12 17.55 3.45 16.14
CA LEU A 12 16.69 3.92 15.04
C LEU A 12 15.84 5.13 15.44
N TYR A 13 15.25 5.11 16.64
CA TYR A 13 14.51 6.26 17.17
C TYR A 13 15.40 7.51 17.23
N ARG A 14 16.61 7.39 17.79
CA ARG A 14 17.57 8.51 17.88
C ARG A 14 17.99 9.01 16.50
N ASP A 15 18.26 8.11 15.57
CA ASP A 15 18.64 8.47 14.19
C ASP A 15 17.52 9.23 13.47
N LEU A 16 16.27 8.80 13.63
CA LEU A 16 15.12 9.51 13.08
C LEU A 16 14.96 10.90 13.69
N LEU A 17 15.20 11.07 14.99
CA LEU A 17 15.19 12.40 15.61
C LEU A 17 16.31 13.31 15.10
N ARG A 18 17.52 12.78 14.91
CA ARG A 18 18.64 13.53 14.30
C ARG A 18 18.31 13.93 12.87
N LEU A 19 17.70 13.02 12.10
CA LEU A 19 17.22 13.32 10.76
C LEU A 19 16.23 14.49 10.78
N ILE A 20 15.20 14.43 11.64
CA ILE A 20 14.21 15.52 11.74
C ILE A 20 14.88 16.85 12.06
N HIS A 21 15.85 16.87 12.97
CA HIS A 21 16.61 18.08 13.29
C HIS A 21 17.35 18.63 12.06
N HIS A 22 17.87 17.76 11.21
CA HIS A 22 18.56 18.17 9.97
C HIS A 22 17.59 18.73 8.92
N ILE A 23 16.45 18.07 8.66
CA ILE A 23 15.50 18.49 7.60
C ILE A 23 14.52 19.58 8.01
N ALA A 24 14.30 19.76 9.30
CA ALA A 24 13.37 20.72 9.87
C ALA A 24 13.94 21.21 11.21
N PRO A 25 14.97 22.09 11.18
CA PRO A 25 15.62 22.56 12.39
C PRO A 25 14.68 23.37 13.28
N GLY A 26 15.03 23.43 14.57
CA GLY A 26 14.30 24.19 15.57
C GLY A 26 12.91 23.64 15.88
N THR A 27 12.00 24.52 16.31
CA THR A 27 10.65 24.21 16.78
C THR A 27 9.57 24.54 15.75
N SER A 28 9.90 24.47 14.45
CA SER A 28 8.93 24.72 13.39
C SER A 28 7.73 23.75 13.48
N PRO A 29 6.53 24.16 13.01
CA PRO A 29 5.35 23.28 12.98
C PRO A 29 5.62 21.93 12.31
N LYS A 30 6.39 21.94 11.20
CA LYS A 30 6.84 20.73 10.50
C LYS A 30 7.69 19.84 11.42
N SER A 31 8.65 20.41 12.14
CA SER A 31 9.54 19.67 13.03
C SER A 31 8.78 19.04 14.21
N LEU A 32 7.82 19.78 14.79
CA LEU A 32 6.94 19.28 15.84
C LEU A 32 6.07 18.14 15.33
N ALA A 33 5.42 18.31 14.17
CA ALA A 33 4.58 17.28 13.57
C ALA A 33 5.38 15.99 13.29
N LEU A 34 6.58 16.11 12.70
CA LEU A 34 7.44 14.96 12.42
C LEU A 34 7.91 14.24 13.70
N ARG A 35 8.27 14.98 14.75
CA ARG A 35 8.64 14.38 16.04
C ARG A 35 7.47 13.65 16.69
N THR A 36 6.28 14.24 16.66
CA THR A 36 5.06 13.61 17.15
C THR A 36 4.72 12.34 16.37
N LEU A 37 4.82 12.38 15.04
CA LEU A 37 4.63 11.22 14.18
C LEU A 37 5.57 10.08 14.58
N VAL A 38 6.88 10.34 14.61
CA VAL A 38 7.86 9.30 14.97
C VAL A 38 7.59 8.73 16.35
N ARG A 39 7.30 9.58 17.35
CA ARG A 39 6.93 9.09 18.69
C ARG A 39 5.71 8.18 18.65
N SER A 40 4.65 8.59 17.96
CA SER A 40 3.42 7.82 17.86
C SER A 40 3.64 6.45 17.21
N GLU A 41 4.50 6.34 16.19
CA GLU A 41 4.81 5.05 15.54
C GLU A 41 5.58 4.11 16.48
N PHE A 42 6.51 4.65 17.26
CA PHE A 42 7.22 3.86 18.27
C PHE A 42 6.30 3.48 19.43
N ASP A 43 5.37 4.35 19.83
CA ASP A 43 4.40 4.06 20.87
C ASP A 43 3.48 2.90 20.50
N LYS A 44 3.03 2.82 19.23
CA LYS A 44 2.23 1.70 18.70
C LYS A 44 2.92 0.34 18.79
N SER A 45 4.25 0.31 18.86
CA SER A 45 5.04 -0.93 18.89
C SER A 45 5.56 -1.28 20.29
N LYS A 46 5.28 -0.46 21.31
CA LYS A 46 5.75 -0.68 22.70
C LYS A 46 5.26 -1.99 23.33
N SER A 47 4.08 -2.46 22.95
CA SER A 47 3.50 -3.69 23.49
C SER A 47 4.04 -4.95 22.84
N LEU A 48 4.83 -4.85 21.77
CA LEU A 48 5.40 -6.01 21.07
C LEU A 48 6.55 -6.59 21.87
N SER A 49 6.52 -7.89 22.11
CA SER A 49 7.60 -8.59 22.82
C SER A 49 8.51 -9.36 21.86
N PRO A 50 9.85 -9.18 21.91
CA PRO A 50 10.76 -9.96 21.09
C PRO A 50 10.79 -11.45 21.47
N SER A 51 10.23 -11.85 22.62
CA SER A 51 10.11 -13.25 23.02
C SER A 51 8.95 -13.99 22.33
N SER A 52 7.98 -13.26 21.77
CA SER A 52 6.90 -13.85 20.98
C SER A 52 7.33 -13.95 19.52
N PRO A 53 7.29 -15.14 18.88
CA PRO A 53 7.74 -15.31 17.49
C PRO A 53 7.03 -14.40 16.49
N SER A 54 5.72 -14.18 16.64
CA SER A 54 4.94 -13.30 15.75
C SER A 54 5.38 -11.85 15.86
N ASP A 55 5.64 -11.41 17.09
CA ASP A 55 6.02 -10.03 17.39
C ASP A 55 7.45 -9.76 16.96
N ALA A 56 8.36 -10.73 17.11
CA ALA A 56 9.73 -10.64 16.63
C ALA A 56 9.78 -10.35 15.11
N ILE A 57 8.98 -11.09 14.32
CA ILE A 57 8.89 -10.86 12.86
C ILE A 57 8.38 -9.45 12.57
N LYS A 58 7.35 -9.00 13.30
CA LYS A 58 6.78 -7.66 13.14
C LYS A 58 7.78 -6.57 13.51
N ILE A 59 8.52 -6.74 14.62
CA ILE A 59 9.57 -5.82 15.06
C ILE A 59 10.65 -5.68 13.99
N GLU A 60 11.13 -6.79 13.43
CA GLU A 60 12.16 -6.76 12.38
C GLU A 60 11.65 -6.11 11.09
N SER A 61 10.39 -6.35 10.71
CA SER A 61 9.77 -5.64 9.58
C SER A 61 9.71 -4.12 9.80
N LEU A 62 9.30 -3.69 11.00
CA LEU A 62 9.24 -2.27 11.36
C LEU A 62 10.63 -1.62 11.36
N LYS A 63 11.64 -2.30 11.91
CA LYS A 63 13.04 -1.84 11.87
C LYS A 63 13.54 -1.73 10.43
N ALA A 64 13.31 -2.75 9.60
CA ALA A 64 13.74 -2.75 8.21
C ALA A 64 13.10 -1.58 7.42
N ASN A 65 11.83 -1.26 7.68
CA ASN A 65 11.17 -0.12 7.08
C ASN A 65 11.80 1.21 7.51
N ALA A 66 12.11 1.38 8.80
CA ALA A 66 12.80 2.57 9.31
C ALA A 66 14.21 2.72 8.71
N VAL A 67 14.98 1.63 8.64
CA VAL A 67 16.31 1.61 8.00
C VAL A 67 16.20 2.00 6.53
N ARG A 68 15.23 1.44 5.80
CA ARG A 68 15.01 1.78 4.39
C ARG A 68 14.71 3.26 4.22
N ALA A 69 13.84 3.84 5.06
CA ALA A 69 13.51 5.26 5.00
C ALA A 69 14.74 6.14 5.25
N LEU A 70 15.55 5.82 6.27
CA LEU A 70 16.81 6.52 6.56
C LEU A 70 17.79 6.44 5.38
N SER A 71 17.98 5.24 4.82
CA SER A 71 18.87 5.02 3.68
C SER A 71 18.42 5.76 2.43
N ASN A 72 17.11 5.77 2.14
CA ASN A 72 16.55 6.51 1.01
C ASN A 72 16.80 8.01 1.14
N TYR A 73 16.65 8.55 2.35
CA TYR A 73 16.94 9.95 2.60
C TYR A 73 18.42 10.28 2.44
N MET A 74 19.33 9.47 3.01
CA MET A 74 20.77 9.66 2.85
C MET A 74 21.21 9.57 1.38
N LEU A 75 20.62 8.66 0.60
CA LEU A 75 20.85 8.56 -0.83
C LEU A 75 20.39 9.83 -1.56
N TYR A 76 19.21 10.35 -1.22
CA TYR A 76 18.69 11.59 -1.79
C TYR A 76 19.60 12.78 -1.49
N GLU A 77 19.96 13.00 -0.22
CA GLU A 77 20.90 14.08 0.16
C GLU A 77 22.24 13.95 -0.55
N GLY A 78 22.80 12.74 -0.59
CA GLY A 78 24.04 12.47 -1.32
C GLY A 78 23.92 12.83 -2.80
N GLY A 79 22.79 12.50 -3.43
CA GLY A 79 22.51 12.86 -4.82
C GLY A 79 22.37 14.37 -5.05
N ILE A 80 21.73 15.10 -4.14
CA ILE A 80 21.60 16.57 -4.22
C ILE A 80 22.98 17.24 -4.09
N GLN A 81 23.78 16.84 -3.11
CA GLN A 81 25.12 17.38 -2.90
C GLN A 81 26.05 17.07 -4.09
N ASP A 82 25.99 15.84 -4.61
CA ASP A 82 26.80 15.41 -5.76
C ASP A 82 26.37 16.11 -7.06
N ARG A 83 25.07 16.37 -7.25
CA ARG A 83 24.54 17.12 -8.40
C ARG A 83 25.15 18.52 -8.49
N GLY A 84 25.23 19.24 -7.38
CA GLY A 84 25.83 20.59 -7.33
C GLY A 84 27.31 20.62 -7.73
N ARG A 85 27.99 19.46 -7.72
CA ARG A 85 29.39 19.29 -8.08
C ARG A 85 29.58 18.57 -9.42
N GLY A 86 28.50 18.30 -10.16
CA GLY A 86 28.53 17.61 -11.45
C GLY A 86 28.85 16.10 -11.37
N GLY A 87 28.70 15.51 -10.19
CA GLY A 87 29.06 14.12 -9.94
C GLY A 87 28.12 13.08 -10.58
N LYS A 88 28.56 11.82 -10.51
CA LYS A 88 27.91 10.70 -11.21
C LYS A 88 26.60 10.27 -10.55
N LEU A 89 26.49 10.39 -9.23
CA LEU A 89 25.31 9.98 -8.48
C LEU A 89 24.14 10.92 -8.79
N GLY A 90 24.37 12.24 -8.77
CA GLY A 90 23.35 13.23 -9.12
C GLY A 90 22.79 13.00 -10.53
N LYS A 91 23.67 12.79 -11.52
CA LYS A 91 23.29 12.50 -12.92
C LYS A 91 22.53 11.17 -13.06
N ALA A 92 22.92 10.15 -12.32
CA ALA A 92 22.23 8.87 -12.32
C ALA A 92 20.82 8.99 -11.74
N MET A 93 20.63 9.77 -10.66
CA MET A 93 19.32 10.05 -10.09
C MET A 93 18.43 10.86 -11.03
N ASP A 94 18.96 11.87 -11.72
CA ASP A 94 18.22 12.60 -12.76
C ASP A 94 17.76 11.69 -13.90
N SER A 95 18.68 10.86 -14.39
CA SER A 95 18.39 9.91 -15.47
C SER A 95 17.35 8.86 -15.06
N PHE A 96 17.39 8.42 -13.79
CA PHE A 96 16.37 7.53 -13.23
C PHE A 96 15.02 8.24 -13.15
N HIS A 97 14.97 9.44 -12.57
CA HIS A 97 13.74 10.21 -12.42
C HIS A 97 13.07 10.50 -13.76
N ARG A 98 13.84 10.92 -14.77
CA ARG A 98 13.33 11.17 -16.12
C ARG A 98 12.70 9.94 -16.74
N ARG A 99 13.40 8.79 -16.72
CA ARG A 99 12.86 7.51 -17.23
C ARG A 99 11.59 7.07 -16.51
N SER A 100 11.50 7.32 -15.20
CA SER A 100 10.28 7.01 -14.44
C SER A 100 9.09 7.87 -14.86
N LEU A 101 9.30 9.15 -15.16
CA LEU A 101 8.24 10.05 -15.64
C LEU A 101 7.81 9.68 -17.07
N ASP A 102 8.77 9.41 -17.96
CA ASP A 102 8.49 9.03 -19.35
C ASP A 102 7.67 7.72 -19.41
N GLY A 103 8.00 6.73 -18.58
CA GLY A 103 7.26 5.47 -18.48
C GLY A 103 5.89 5.57 -17.79
N MET A 104 5.57 6.69 -17.12
CA MET A 104 4.23 6.95 -16.58
C MET A 104 3.30 7.58 -17.63
N ASN A 105 3.82 8.47 -18.47
CA ASN A 105 3.04 9.12 -19.54
C ASN A 105 2.60 8.12 -20.62
N ASP A 106 3.39 7.09 -20.89
CA ASP A 106 3.09 6.06 -21.91
C ASP A 106 1.96 5.09 -21.47
N LYS A 107 1.73 4.95 -20.15
CA LYS A 107 0.69 4.06 -19.61
C LYS A 107 -0.71 4.66 -19.59
N SER A 108 -0.83 5.99 -19.65
CA SER A 108 -2.15 6.67 -19.71
C SER A 108 -2.88 6.44 -21.04
N ASP A 109 -2.15 6.20 -22.13
CA ASP A 109 -2.75 6.00 -23.46
C ASP A 109 -3.21 4.55 -23.70
N GLY A 110 -2.55 3.57 -23.08
CA GLY A 110 -2.89 2.15 -23.21
C GLY A 110 -4.21 1.72 -22.51
N LEU A 111 -4.58 2.39 -21.41
CA LEU A 111 -5.77 2.03 -20.63
C LEU A 111 -7.09 2.45 -21.31
N GLN A 112 -7.09 3.51 -22.10
CA GLN A 112 -8.30 3.94 -22.84
C GLN A 112 -8.62 3.03 -24.03
N HIS A 113 -7.61 2.41 -24.64
CA HIS A 113 -7.80 1.53 -25.80
C HIS A 113 -8.37 0.16 -25.40
N SER A 114 -7.94 -0.39 -24.25
CA SER A 114 -8.42 -1.69 -23.76
C SER A 114 -9.88 -1.65 -23.27
N GLN A 115 -10.34 -0.50 -22.78
CA GLN A 115 -11.74 -0.34 -22.31
C GLN A 115 -12.73 -0.20 -23.47
N ARG A 116 -12.32 0.43 -24.58
CA ARG A 116 -13.13 0.52 -25.82
C ARG A 116 -13.32 -0.83 -26.52
N GLN A 117 -12.31 -1.70 -26.51
CA GLN A 117 -12.45 -3.02 -27.14
C GLN A 117 -13.38 -3.97 -26.37
N GLN A 118 -13.39 -3.92 -25.04
CA GLN A 118 -14.32 -4.74 -24.24
C GLN A 118 -15.79 -4.30 -24.38
N GLN A 119 -16.06 -3.00 -24.55
CA GLN A 119 -17.43 -2.51 -24.80
C GLN A 119 -17.96 -2.89 -26.20
N GLN A 120 -17.09 -3.00 -27.21
CA GLN A 120 -17.53 -3.40 -28.56
C GLN A 120 -17.82 -4.91 -28.65
N GLN A 121 -17.06 -5.75 -27.95
CA GLN A 121 -17.32 -7.21 -27.95
C GLN A 121 -18.60 -7.58 -27.20
N SER A 122 -18.94 -6.86 -26.14
CA SER A 122 -20.17 -7.13 -25.36
C SER A 122 -21.45 -6.71 -26.09
N GLN A 123 -21.40 -5.72 -26.98
CA GLN A 123 -22.56 -5.35 -27.82
C GLN A 123 -22.83 -6.33 -28.96
N GLN A 124 -21.82 -7.05 -29.45
CA GLN A 124 -22.02 -8.07 -30.50
C GLN A 124 -22.63 -9.36 -29.96
N GLN A 125 -22.35 -9.74 -28.71
CA GLN A 125 -22.93 -10.97 -28.13
C GLN A 125 -24.41 -10.83 -27.76
N GLN A 126 -24.91 -9.63 -27.43
CA GLN A 126 -26.33 -9.42 -27.11
C GLN A 126 -27.25 -9.47 -28.33
N GLN A 127 -26.72 -9.33 -29.55
CA GLN A 127 -27.55 -9.44 -30.77
C GLN A 127 -27.72 -10.89 -31.25
N GLN A 128 -26.99 -11.86 -30.70
CA GLN A 128 -27.09 -13.27 -31.09
C GLN A 128 -27.94 -14.14 -30.14
N SER A 129 -28.27 -13.66 -28.94
CA SER A 129 -29.02 -14.44 -27.94
C SER A 129 -30.53 -14.17 -27.90
N GLY A 130 -31.08 -13.45 -28.89
CA GLY A 130 -32.46 -12.96 -28.88
C GLY A 130 -33.50 -13.82 -29.59
N SER A 131 -33.17 -15.00 -30.11
CA SER A 131 -34.07 -15.76 -31.01
C SER A 131 -34.41 -17.19 -30.58
N GLU A 132 -34.15 -17.59 -29.34
CA GLU A 132 -34.47 -18.94 -28.87
C GLU A 132 -34.92 -18.97 -27.40
N ASP A 133 -36.14 -18.51 -27.09
CA ASP A 133 -36.86 -19.04 -25.92
C ASP A 133 -38.36 -18.74 -26.00
N ASP A 134 -39.06 -19.42 -26.91
CA ASP A 134 -40.52 -19.47 -26.88
C ASP A 134 -40.98 -20.92 -26.96
N GLY A 135 -41.34 -21.48 -25.81
CA GLY A 135 -42.06 -22.73 -25.71
C GLY A 135 -41.39 -23.78 -24.84
N ARG A 136 -41.69 -23.74 -23.52
CA ARG A 136 -42.16 -24.87 -22.70
C ARG A 136 -42.03 -24.54 -21.21
N ARG A 137 -43.17 -24.26 -20.56
CA ARG A 137 -43.43 -24.74 -19.19
C ARG A 137 -44.92 -24.61 -18.86
N ARG A 138 -45.66 -25.66 -19.25
CA ARG A 138 -46.93 -26.03 -18.62
C ARG A 138 -46.64 -27.10 -17.58
N GLN A 139 -47.36 -26.96 -16.46
CA GLN A 139 -47.93 -28.00 -15.60
C GLN A 139 -47.11 -28.62 -14.45
N HIS A 140 -47.86 -28.79 -13.34
CA HIS A 140 -47.72 -29.77 -12.26
C HIS A 140 -46.54 -29.51 -11.31
N ASP A 141 -46.63 -29.45 -9.98
CA ASP A 141 -47.50 -30.01 -8.93
C ASP A 141 -47.36 -29.03 -7.71
N GLU A 142 -48.04 -29.05 -6.57
CA GLU A 142 -48.76 -30.09 -5.83
C GLU A 142 -49.55 -29.40 -4.70
N ASP A 143 -50.50 -30.15 -4.18
CA ASP A 143 -51.60 -29.80 -3.31
C ASP A 143 -51.25 -29.80 -1.81
N HIS A 144 -52.17 -29.23 -1.02
CA HIS A 144 -52.51 -29.57 0.36
C HIS A 144 -51.56 -29.22 1.53
N SER A 145 -52.01 -28.26 2.36
CA SER A 145 -51.85 -28.35 3.81
C SER A 145 -53.14 -27.93 4.50
N ASP A 146 -53.85 -28.94 5.03
CA ASP A 146 -55.00 -28.78 5.93
C ASP A 146 -54.60 -29.16 7.36
N ALA A 147 -55.24 -28.41 8.27
CA ALA A 147 -55.36 -28.41 9.72
C ALA A 147 -54.79 -29.54 10.60
N THR A 148 -54.31 -29.18 11.81
CA THR A 148 -55.14 -29.16 13.04
C THR A 148 -54.29 -29.07 14.33
N LYS A 149 -54.81 -28.30 15.32
CA LYS A 149 -54.89 -28.52 16.80
C LYS A 149 -53.60 -28.83 17.60
N SER A 150 -53.45 -28.57 18.90
CA SER A 150 -54.16 -27.91 20.00
C SER A 150 -53.33 -28.22 21.26
N SER A 151 -53.46 -27.38 22.30
CA SER A 151 -53.22 -27.71 23.72
C SER A 151 -51.76 -27.77 24.19
N ARG A 152 -51.39 -27.46 25.45
CA ARG A 152 -52.01 -26.82 26.63
C ARG A 152 -50.94 -26.91 27.75
N GLU A 153 -50.89 -25.90 28.61
CA GLU A 153 -50.41 -25.85 30.01
C GLU A 153 -49.36 -26.87 30.51
N SER A 154 -48.26 -26.36 31.07
CA SER A 154 -47.96 -26.40 32.53
C SER A 154 -46.77 -25.51 32.86
#